data_AF-R7ZF53-F1
#
_entry.id   AF-R7ZF53-F1
#
_cell.length_a   1.000
_cell.length_b   1.000
_cell.length_c   1.000
_cell.angle_alpha   90.00
_cell.angle_beta   90.00
_cell.angle_gamma   90.00
#
_symmetry.space_group_name_H-M   'P 1'
#
loop_
_entity.id
_entity.type
_entity.pdbx_description
1 polymer ?
#
loop_
_entity_poly.entity_id
_entity_poly.type
_entity_poly.pdbx_seq_one_letter_code
_entity_poly.pdbx_strand_id
1 'polypeptide(L)'
;MNNFKEQLKQELRTDAPFTVDMKQRIVINKQPKTAPAKKFNWQVSVISLAFVLILGFVVMLQVTPNGATASKTVEILPTDQPNGVTASKMVETLPTDQPNGVTASKTVETLPTDQPNGVTASKTVETLPTDHNELFDLLQQNETVLPIIEPNGQLVIQPTIGYLMGKQFGLSSIPMVIEPDTEIKIGDYIAYYHKKDIIVAPVFGVAGDKIQTSHGQVTLNGNFLALPGAVAPIVFEDAEQENIFKFYFRDLANYHKTKMRYIDVDLDPLHEDEYAVYKNEVGQTVSVINDAQIAGKVIGLKNLEPTFTLTTDEQSLYDAFKENYDLSVLKGTKPLTIAKMYVLAESEGDYETKFAFKPTNERPTQSEIVKYIQDKQKIRGYYSTKKIQRLVSAYNYNGIEGAQFEQSSEIEGTIKFTPTYGDVWMLIRMIKNDQGIWQPTTK
;
A
#
# COMPACT_ATOMS: atom_id res chain seq x y z
N MET A 1 -38.99 -10.37 28.39
CA MET A 1 -37.84 -11.11 27.82
C MET A 1 -38.22 -12.51 27.32
N ASN A 2 -38.88 -13.37 28.11
CA ASN A 2 -39.20 -14.74 27.67
C ASN A 2 -40.12 -14.83 26.43
N ASN A 3 -41.15 -13.97 26.29
CA ASN A 3 -42.03 -13.97 25.10
C ASN A 3 -41.25 -13.72 23.79
N PHE A 4 -40.36 -12.74 23.78
CA PHE A 4 -39.52 -12.42 22.61
C PHE A 4 -38.67 -13.63 22.17
N LYS A 5 -38.18 -14.42 23.13
CA LYS A 5 -37.36 -15.61 22.85
C LYS A 5 -38.15 -16.75 22.19
N GLU A 6 -39.40 -16.95 22.56
CA GLU A 6 -40.26 -17.96 21.90
C GLU A 6 -40.81 -17.46 20.57
N GLN A 7 -41.13 -16.17 20.46
CA GLN A 7 -41.54 -15.54 19.20
C GLN A 7 -40.43 -15.63 18.13
N LEU A 8 -39.18 -15.30 18.49
CA LEU A 8 -38.02 -15.43 17.62
C LEU A 8 -37.75 -16.89 17.18
N LYS A 9 -37.94 -17.87 18.09
CA LYS A 9 -37.84 -19.31 17.75
C LYS A 9 -38.92 -19.75 16.77
N GLN A 10 -40.11 -19.14 16.83
CA GLN A 10 -41.23 -19.50 15.98
C GLN A 10 -41.05 -18.89 14.58
N GLU A 11 -40.63 -17.63 14.48
CA GLU A 11 -40.28 -16.98 13.20
C GLU A 11 -39.12 -17.69 12.48
N LEU A 12 -38.06 -18.08 13.20
CA LEU A 12 -36.91 -18.84 12.65
C LEU A 12 -37.28 -20.23 12.10
N ARG A 13 -38.46 -20.77 12.42
CA ARG A 13 -38.93 -22.06 11.90
C ARG A 13 -39.68 -21.95 10.59
N THR A 14 -40.39 -20.84 10.34
CA THR A 14 -41.41 -20.81 9.28
C THR A 14 -40.91 -20.32 7.93
N ASP A 15 -40.11 -19.24 7.84
CA ASP A 15 -39.80 -18.58 6.55
C ASP A 15 -38.33 -18.15 6.32
N ALA A 16 -37.39 -18.55 7.18
CA ALA A 16 -35.99 -18.13 7.02
C ALA A 16 -35.18 -19.09 6.10
N PRO A 17 -34.41 -18.57 5.10
CA PRO A 17 -33.65 -19.34 4.11
C PRO A 17 -32.33 -19.90 4.67
N PHE A 18 -32.31 -20.31 5.93
CA PHE A 18 -31.15 -20.94 6.56
C PHE A 18 -31.12 -22.44 6.30
N THR A 19 -29.92 -22.95 5.99
CA THR A 19 -29.67 -24.39 5.82
C THR A 19 -29.98 -25.18 7.09
N VAL A 20 -30.26 -26.48 6.94
CA VAL A 20 -30.63 -27.37 8.06
C VAL A 20 -29.55 -27.39 9.16
N ASP A 21 -28.28 -27.33 8.79
CA ASP A 21 -27.14 -27.27 9.72
C ASP A 21 -27.12 -25.96 10.54
N MET A 22 -27.37 -24.80 9.91
CA MET A 22 -27.49 -23.53 10.63
C MET A 22 -28.65 -23.55 11.64
N LYS A 23 -29.81 -24.12 11.25
CA LYS A 23 -30.97 -24.27 12.14
C LYS A 23 -30.66 -25.19 13.34
N GLN A 24 -29.85 -26.24 13.18
CA GLN A 24 -29.42 -27.09 14.30
C GLN A 24 -28.44 -26.39 15.26
N ARG A 25 -27.49 -25.61 14.74
CA ARG A 25 -26.49 -24.90 15.56
C ARG A 25 -27.10 -23.82 16.46
N ILE A 26 -28.15 -23.13 16.01
CA ILE A 26 -28.86 -22.10 16.80
C ILE A 26 -29.67 -22.73 17.94
N VAL A 27 -30.20 -23.93 17.75
CA VAL A 27 -31.04 -24.63 18.76
C VAL A 27 -30.20 -25.31 19.84
N ILE A 28 -29.02 -25.84 19.50
CA ILE A 28 -28.15 -26.56 20.45
C ILE A 28 -27.12 -25.61 21.07
N ASN A 29 -27.53 -24.90 22.12
CA ASN A 29 -26.64 -24.02 22.89
C ASN A 29 -25.62 -24.84 23.72
N LYS A 30 -24.52 -25.27 23.07
CA LYS A 30 -23.33 -25.82 23.71
C LYS A 30 -22.10 -25.01 23.32
N GLN A 31 -21.67 -24.12 24.23
CA GLN A 31 -20.35 -23.50 24.14
C GLN A 31 -19.25 -24.57 24.18
N PRO A 32 -18.24 -24.54 23.29
CA PRO A 32 -17.10 -25.42 23.37
C PRO A 32 -16.24 -25.06 24.59
N LYS A 33 -15.94 -26.05 25.45
CA LYS A 33 -15.03 -25.87 26.58
C LYS A 33 -13.59 -25.75 26.07
N THR A 34 -12.92 -24.66 26.42
CA THR A 34 -11.48 -24.47 26.17
C THR A 34 -10.65 -25.48 26.94
N ALA A 35 -9.77 -26.22 26.25
CA ALA A 35 -8.78 -27.10 26.87
C ALA A 35 -7.59 -26.27 27.42
N PRO A 36 -6.94 -26.69 28.52
CA PRO A 36 -5.83 -25.93 29.13
C PRO A 36 -4.55 -26.03 28.30
N ALA A 37 -3.81 -24.91 28.23
CA ALA A 37 -2.59 -24.78 27.43
C ALA A 37 -1.44 -25.67 27.95
N LYS A 38 -0.84 -26.46 27.05
CA LYS A 38 0.28 -27.35 27.33
C LYS A 38 1.61 -26.62 27.09
N LYS A 39 2.35 -26.28 28.15
CA LYS A 39 3.69 -25.67 28.05
C LYS A 39 4.68 -26.67 27.40
N PHE A 40 5.43 -26.21 26.40
CA PHE A 40 6.53 -26.95 25.77
C PHE A 40 7.86 -26.27 26.08
N ASN A 41 8.82 -27.00 26.65
CA ASN A 41 10.13 -26.48 27.04
C ASN A 41 11.13 -26.54 25.86
N TRP A 42 11.65 -25.39 25.47
CA TRP A 42 12.52 -25.19 24.29
C TRP A 42 14.03 -25.18 24.64
N GLN A 43 14.58 -26.30 25.12
CA GLN A 43 16.02 -26.34 25.47
C GLN A 43 16.82 -27.60 25.04
N VAL A 44 16.21 -28.63 24.44
CA VAL A 44 16.93 -29.89 24.15
C VAL A 44 17.37 -30.06 22.68
N SER A 45 16.76 -29.34 21.72
CA SER A 45 17.01 -29.57 20.29
C SER A 45 18.27 -28.91 19.70
N VAL A 46 18.91 -27.98 20.39
CA VAL A 46 20.03 -27.18 19.82
C VAL A 46 21.34 -27.97 19.72
N ILE A 47 21.59 -28.89 20.67
CA ILE A 47 22.87 -29.61 20.77
C ILE A 47 23.02 -30.65 19.65
N SER A 48 21.92 -31.23 19.17
CA SER A 48 21.98 -32.31 18.18
C SER A 48 22.27 -31.84 16.75
N LEU A 49 21.96 -30.59 16.40
CA LEU A 49 22.18 -30.06 15.04
C LEU A 49 23.64 -29.63 14.81
N ALA A 50 24.32 -29.17 15.86
CA ALA A 50 25.73 -28.73 15.78
C ALA A 50 26.69 -29.90 15.45
N PHE A 51 26.41 -31.11 15.96
CA PHE A 51 27.26 -32.29 15.73
C PHE A 51 27.23 -32.79 14.28
N VAL A 52 26.11 -32.61 13.57
CA VAL A 52 25.97 -33.04 12.17
C VAL A 52 26.74 -32.13 11.21
N LEU A 53 26.76 -30.81 11.47
CA LEU A 53 27.46 -29.85 10.62
C LEU A 53 29.00 -29.97 10.72
N ILE A 54 29.54 -30.36 11.87
CA ILE A 54 30.98 -30.53 12.06
C ILE A 54 31.51 -31.76 11.28
N LEU A 55 30.76 -32.88 11.23
CA LEU A 55 31.18 -34.03 10.42
C LEU A 55 31.13 -33.76 8.90
N GLY A 56 30.14 -33.01 8.42
CA GLY A 56 30.02 -32.68 7.00
C GLY A 56 31.21 -31.87 6.45
N PHE A 57 31.76 -30.97 7.26
CA PHE A 57 32.85 -30.08 6.83
C PHE A 57 34.22 -30.80 6.70
N VAL A 58 34.43 -31.90 7.43
CA VAL A 58 35.69 -32.68 7.38
C VAL A 58 35.79 -33.55 6.13
N VAL A 59 34.67 -34.04 5.60
CA VAL A 59 34.65 -34.91 4.41
C VAL A 59 34.90 -34.15 3.10
N MET A 60 34.55 -32.86 3.05
CA MET A 60 34.69 -32.01 1.84
C MET A 60 36.15 -31.60 1.54
N LEU A 61 37.08 -31.77 2.49
CA LEU A 61 38.46 -31.28 2.39
C LEU A 61 39.49 -32.29 1.86
N GLN A 62 39.09 -33.47 1.37
CA GLN A 62 40.02 -34.53 0.92
C GLN A 62 39.83 -35.04 -0.52
N VAL A 63 39.12 -34.32 -1.40
CA VAL A 63 38.97 -34.73 -2.81
C VAL A 63 39.39 -33.61 -3.78
N THR A 64 40.65 -33.67 -4.22
CA THR A 64 41.10 -33.13 -5.50
C THR A 64 41.52 -34.29 -6.42
N PRO A 65 41.22 -34.20 -7.71
CA PRO A 65 42.29 -34.40 -8.68
C PRO A 65 42.28 -33.40 -9.85
N ASN A 66 43.38 -33.40 -10.59
CA ASN A 66 43.75 -32.38 -11.57
C ASN A 66 43.11 -32.59 -12.96
N GLY A 67 42.81 -31.47 -13.62
CA GLY A 67 43.26 -31.13 -14.99
C GLY A 67 42.88 -31.99 -16.20
N ALA A 68 42.21 -31.37 -17.18
CA ALA A 68 42.43 -31.62 -18.61
C ALA A 68 41.99 -30.42 -19.46
N THR A 69 42.82 -30.03 -20.44
CA THR A 69 42.56 -28.95 -21.40
C THR A 69 41.85 -29.50 -22.64
N ALA A 70 40.80 -28.82 -23.14
CA ALA A 70 40.33 -29.01 -24.52
C ALA A 70 39.68 -27.71 -25.06
N SER A 71 40.24 -27.18 -26.14
CA SER A 71 39.61 -26.14 -26.97
C SER A 71 38.75 -26.81 -28.04
N LYS A 72 37.62 -26.20 -28.42
CA LYS A 72 37.00 -26.51 -29.72
C LYS A 72 36.34 -25.30 -30.37
N THR A 73 36.80 -25.04 -31.59
CA THR A 73 36.40 -23.97 -32.51
C THR A 73 34.97 -24.15 -33.01
N VAL A 74 34.28 -23.03 -33.27
CA VAL A 74 33.02 -22.96 -34.02
C VAL A 74 33.32 -22.99 -35.51
N GLU A 75 32.63 -23.84 -36.27
CA GLU A 75 32.66 -23.85 -37.73
C GLU A 75 31.24 -23.65 -38.28
N ILE A 76 31.10 -22.78 -39.29
CA ILE A 76 29.83 -22.24 -39.77
C ILE A 76 29.36 -23.05 -40.98
N LEU A 77 28.09 -23.44 -41.00
CA LEU A 77 27.47 -24.15 -42.11
C LEU A 77 27.08 -23.17 -43.24
N PRO A 78 27.41 -23.44 -44.52
CA PRO A 78 26.97 -22.61 -45.64
C PRO A 78 25.52 -22.87 -46.06
N THR A 79 24.97 -21.86 -46.74
CA THR A 79 23.56 -21.62 -47.11
C THR A 79 23.03 -22.52 -48.23
N ASP A 80 21.69 -22.64 -48.31
CA ASP A 80 21.00 -22.59 -49.60
C ASP A 80 19.64 -21.87 -49.49
N GLN A 81 19.40 -20.93 -50.40
CA GLN A 81 18.12 -20.24 -50.68
C GLN A 81 18.01 -20.09 -52.20
N PRO A 82 16.80 -19.91 -52.75
CA PRO A 82 16.68 -18.81 -53.71
C PRO A 82 15.34 -18.04 -53.71
N ASN A 83 15.40 -16.87 -54.36
CA ASN A 83 14.33 -15.96 -54.82
C ASN A 83 13.84 -14.89 -53.80
N GLY A 84 14.06 -13.58 -53.98
CA GLY A 84 14.87 -12.89 -54.99
C GLY A 84 14.65 -11.36 -55.06
N VAL A 85 15.48 -10.68 -55.88
CA VAL A 85 15.33 -9.30 -56.44
C VAL A 85 15.72 -8.07 -55.57
N THR A 86 16.98 -7.61 -55.77
CA THR A 86 17.46 -6.22 -56.06
C THR A 86 16.90 -5.01 -55.26
N ALA A 87 17.68 -4.06 -54.71
CA ALA A 87 18.88 -3.41 -55.28
C ALA A 87 19.86 -2.73 -54.29
N SER A 88 21.15 -2.69 -54.70
CA SER A 88 22.24 -1.70 -54.45
C SER A 88 22.26 -0.85 -53.16
N LYS A 89 23.23 -1.00 -52.24
CA LYS A 89 24.70 -0.75 -52.32
C LYS A 89 25.11 0.74 -52.34
N MET A 90 25.69 1.19 -51.22
CA MET A 90 26.97 1.90 -51.22
C MET A 90 27.95 1.17 -50.29
N VAL A 91 29.24 1.21 -50.66
CA VAL A 91 30.37 0.66 -49.90
C VAL A 91 31.45 1.74 -49.92
N GLU A 92 32.03 2.04 -48.77
CA GLU A 92 33.32 2.72 -48.69
C GLU A 92 34.17 2.04 -47.60
N THR A 93 35.49 1.96 -47.81
CA THR A 93 36.36 0.98 -47.15
C THR A 93 37.64 1.60 -46.57
N LEU A 94 37.84 1.40 -45.26
CA LEU A 94 39.14 1.38 -44.53
C LEU A 94 39.99 2.69 -44.54
N PRO A 95 41.04 2.82 -43.68
CA PRO A 95 41.66 1.86 -42.76
C PRO A 95 41.85 2.33 -41.27
N THR A 96 42.59 1.52 -40.52
CA THR A 96 43.07 1.58 -39.12
C THR A 96 43.59 2.92 -38.57
N ASP A 97 43.29 3.21 -37.29
CA ASP A 97 44.30 3.36 -36.20
C ASP A 97 43.66 3.42 -34.79
N GLN A 98 44.41 3.05 -33.74
CA GLN A 98 44.09 3.28 -32.31
C GLN A 98 44.68 4.65 -31.87
N PRO A 99 44.14 5.40 -30.86
CA PRO A 99 43.81 4.86 -29.52
C PRO A 99 42.64 5.51 -28.73
N ASN A 100 42.35 4.94 -27.56
CA ASN A 100 41.71 5.50 -26.34
C ASN A 100 40.59 6.58 -26.44
N GLY A 101 39.36 6.15 -26.11
CA GLY A 101 38.52 6.87 -25.14
C GLY A 101 37.48 7.86 -25.68
N VAL A 102 36.27 7.39 -26.00
CA VAL A 102 35.04 8.21 -26.07
C VAL A 102 33.84 7.41 -25.56
N THR A 103 32.96 8.08 -24.82
CA THR A 103 31.66 7.57 -24.33
C THR A 103 30.74 7.14 -25.47
N ALA A 104 30.31 5.88 -25.49
CA ALA A 104 29.32 5.40 -26.46
C ALA A 104 27.90 5.71 -25.97
N SER A 105 27.32 6.84 -26.42
CA SER A 105 25.88 7.06 -26.32
C SER A 105 25.15 6.02 -27.17
N LYS A 106 24.31 5.20 -26.54
CA LYS A 106 23.47 4.21 -27.22
C LYS A 106 22.30 4.94 -27.87
N THR A 107 22.27 4.99 -29.19
CA THR A 107 21.12 5.51 -29.95
C THR A 107 19.90 4.65 -29.66
N VAL A 108 18.90 5.22 -28.99
CA VAL A 108 17.54 4.67 -28.95
C VAL A 108 16.88 5.06 -30.27
N GLU A 109 16.30 4.11 -30.99
CA GLU A 109 15.42 4.43 -32.12
C GLU A 109 14.11 5.01 -31.60
N THR A 110 14.07 6.34 -31.47
CA THR A 110 12.82 7.09 -31.29
C THR A 110 12.21 7.33 -32.67
N LEU A 111 11.13 6.61 -33.00
CA LEU A 111 10.28 7.01 -34.13
C LEU A 111 9.55 8.32 -33.78
N PRO A 112 9.66 9.39 -34.60
CA PRO A 112 8.88 10.60 -34.40
C PRO A 112 7.45 10.44 -34.95
N THR A 113 6.50 10.53 -34.02
CA THR A 113 5.09 10.97 -34.15
C THR A 113 4.46 11.17 -35.53
N ASP A 114 3.28 10.55 -35.70
CA ASP A 114 2.05 11.29 -36.02
C ASP A 114 0.92 10.79 -35.10
N GLN A 115 0.18 11.69 -34.44
CA GLN A 115 -0.99 11.33 -33.63
C GLN A 115 -2.27 11.36 -34.47
N PRO A 116 -3.22 10.46 -34.17
CA PRO A 116 -4.43 11.00 -33.53
C PRO A 116 -4.93 10.19 -32.32
N ASN A 117 -5.46 10.93 -31.33
CA ASN A 117 -6.44 10.52 -30.31
C ASN A 117 -6.64 9.03 -30.03
N GLY A 118 -6.12 8.54 -28.91
CA GLY A 118 -6.49 7.23 -28.37
C GLY A 118 -5.33 6.38 -27.86
N VAL A 119 -4.34 6.96 -27.17
CA VAL A 119 -3.29 6.17 -26.51
C VAL A 119 -3.93 5.44 -25.33
N THR A 120 -4.36 4.21 -25.57
CA THR A 120 -4.58 3.23 -24.51
C THR A 120 -3.22 2.93 -23.93
N ALA A 121 -2.93 3.42 -22.73
CA ALA A 121 -1.65 3.16 -22.08
C ALA A 121 -1.46 1.65 -21.91
N SER A 122 -0.44 1.09 -22.57
CA SER A 122 -0.16 -0.34 -22.47
C SER A 122 0.35 -0.62 -21.06
N LYS A 123 -0.39 -1.46 -20.33
CA LYS A 123 0.01 -1.91 -18.99
C LYS A 123 1.25 -2.81 -19.03
N THR A 124 1.72 -3.23 -20.22
CA THR A 124 2.91 -4.05 -20.41
C THR A 124 3.95 -3.43 -21.36
N VAL A 125 5.22 -3.75 -21.12
CA VAL A 125 6.38 -3.35 -21.94
C VAL A 125 7.36 -4.52 -22.11
N GLU A 126 8.03 -4.64 -23.26
CA GLU A 126 9.05 -5.68 -23.48
C GLU A 126 10.27 -5.54 -22.56
N THR A 127 10.64 -4.30 -22.24
CA THR A 127 11.75 -3.96 -21.32
C THR A 127 11.35 -2.79 -20.43
N LEU A 128 11.62 -2.90 -19.12
CA LEU A 128 11.49 -1.76 -18.21
C LEU A 128 12.60 -0.72 -18.44
N PRO A 129 12.33 0.59 -18.30
CA PRO A 129 13.37 1.62 -18.31
C PRO A 129 14.42 1.37 -17.22
N THR A 130 15.69 1.64 -17.55
CA THR A 130 16.79 1.63 -16.58
C THR A 130 16.94 2.97 -15.87
N ASP A 131 16.49 4.07 -16.48
CA ASP A 131 16.37 5.34 -15.78
C ASP A 131 15.17 5.31 -14.82
N HIS A 132 15.38 5.88 -13.64
CA HIS A 132 14.42 5.86 -12.54
C HIS A 132 13.28 6.86 -12.75
N ASN A 133 13.49 7.99 -13.43
CA ASN A 133 12.42 8.94 -13.74
C ASN A 133 11.57 8.39 -14.88
N GLU A 134 12.19 7.85 -15.93
CA GLU A 134 11.46 7.17 -17.02
C GLU A 134 10.61 6.00 -16.49
N LEU A 135 11.16 5.18 -15.57
CA LEU A 135 10.40 4.13 -14.90
C LEU A 135 9.27 4.71 -14.05
N PHE A 136 9.53 5.76 -13.27
CA PHE A 136 8.54 6.39 -12.39
C PHE A 136 7.39 6.99 -13.20
N ASP A 137 7.69 7.69 -14.29
CA ASP A 137 6.70 8.27 -15.19
C ASP A 137 5.88 7.19 -15.92
N LEU A 138 6.51 6.09 -16.37
CA LEU A 138 5.81 4.93 -16.91
C LEU A 138 4.84 4.31 -15.89
N LEU A 139 5.28 4.11 -14.66
CA LEU A 139 4.46 3.54 -13.58
C LEU A 139 3.40 4.52 -13.07
N GLN A 140 3.56 5.83 -13.28
CA GLN A 140 2.52 6.84 -13.08
C GLN A 140 1.49 6.86 -14.20
N GLN A 141 1.90 6.72 -15.46
CA GLN A 141 1.01 6.71 -16.62
C GLN A 141 0.05 5.51 -16.60
N ASN A 142 0.52 4.38 -16.07
CA ASN A 142 -0.25 3.15 -15.90
C ASN A 142 -0.93 3.01 -14.52
N GLU A 143 -0.80 3.99 -13.63
CA GLU A 143 -1.45 3.95 -12.31
C GLU A 143 -2.97 4.19 -12.43
N THR A 144 -3.77 3.21 -12.00
CA THR A 144 -5.18 3.46 -11.68
C THR A 144 -5.26 4.29 -10.41
N VAL A 145 -5.78 5.51 -10.51
CA VAL A 145 -5.97 6.43 -9.37
C VAL A 145 -7.43 6.43 -8.94
N LEU A 146 -7.72 5.98 -7.73
CA LEU A 146 -9.09 5.91 -7.21
C LEU A 146 -9.65 7.31 -6.90
N PRO A 147 -10.79 7.71 -7.50
CA PRO A 147 -11.42 9.00 -7.21
C PRO A 147 -12.11 9.00 -5.84
N ILE A 148 -12.26 10.18 -5.24
CA ILE A 148 -13.03 10.37 -4.00
C ILE A 148 -14.45 10.78 -4.37
N ILE A 149 -15.43 9.89 -4.13
CA ILE A 149 -16.80 9.99 -4.64
C ILE A 149 -17.85 9.83 -3.53
N GLU A 150 -19.01 10.46 -3.72
CA GLU A 150 -20.19 10.14 -2.92
C GLU A 150 -20.76 8.79 -3.36
N PRO A 151 -21.13 7.89 -2.42
CA PRO A 151 -21.50 6.52 -2.77
C PRO A 151 -22.92 6.38 -3.32
N ASN A 152 -23.77 7.42 -3.30
CA ASN A 152 -25.05 7.56 -4.03
C ASN A 152 -26.01 6.35 -4.13
N GLY A 153 -25.92 5.37 -3.23
CA GLY A 153 -26.70 4.12 -3.23
C GLY A 153 -25.93 2.89 -3.70
N GLN A 154 -24.74 3.05 -4.26
CA GLN A 154 -23.77 1.98 -4.52
C GLN A 154 -23.24 1.35 -3.21
N LEU A 155 -22.73 0.13 -3.33
CA LEU A 155 -22.23 -0.66 -2.22
C LEU A 155 -20.92 -0.07 -1.67
N VAL A 156 -20.83 0.07 -0.35
CA VAL A 156 -19.63 0.52 0.36
C VAL A 156 -19.07 -0.62 1.19
N ILE A 157 -17.77 -0.87 1.06
CA ILE A 157 -17.02 -1.79 1.91
C ILE A 157 -16.02 -1.06 2.79
N GLN A 158 -15.71 -1.65 3.94
CA GLN A 158 -14.57 -1.28 4.77
C GLN A 158 -13.50 -2.37 4.57
N PRO A 159 -12.38 -2.10 3.86
CA PRO A 159 -11.34 -3.11 3.67
C PRO A 159 -10.73 -3.52 5.02
N THR A 160 -10.53 -4.82 5.21
CA THR A 160 -9.70 -5.35 6.30
C THR A 160 -8.23 -5.23 5.95
N ILE A 161 -7.90 -5.41 4.67
CA ILE A 161 -6.54 -5.29 4.13
C ILE A 161 -6.64 -4.55 2.78
N GLY A 162 -6.07 -3.36 2.67
CA GLY A 162 -5.96 -2.63 1.40
C GLY A 162 -4.54 -2.68 0.85
N TYR A 163 -4.33 -3.43 -0.23
CA TYR A 163 -3.11 -3.41 -1.03
C TYR A 163 -3.18 -2.32 -2.10
N LEU A 164 -3.48 -1.08 -1.69
CA LEU A 164 -3.37 0.07 -2.57
C LEU A 164 -1.89 0.35 -2.89
N MET A 165 -1.60 0.59 -4.16
CA MET A 165 -0.25 0.81 -4.68
C MET A 165 -0.10 2.21 -5.27
N GLY A 166 1.14 2.66 -5.39
CA GLY A 166 1.45 3.96 -5.94
C GLY A 166 1.11 5.08 -4.97
N LYS A 167 0.67 6.20 -5.53
CA LYS A 167 0.40 7.44 -4.81
C LYS A 167 -0.66 7.26 -3.71
N GLN A 168 -1.57 6.29 -3.87
CA GLN A 168 -2.73 6.07 -3.00
C GLN A 168 -2.53 5.06 -1.86
N PHE A 169 -1.33 4.50 -1.66
CA PHE A 169 -1.06 3.46 -0.65
C PHE A 169 -1.55 3.82 0.77
N GLY A 170 -1.44 5.09 1.14
CA GLY A 170 -1.81 5.61 2.46
C GLY A 170 -3.32 5.69 2.73
N LEU A 171 -4.17 5.35 1.74
CA LEU A 171 -5.63 5.34 1.85
C LEU A 171 -6.21 3.92 1.91
N SER A 172 -5.35 2.91 2.11
CA SER A 172 -5.68 1.48 2.15
C SER A 172 -6.79 1.10 3.14
N SER A 173 -6.95 1.86 4.22
CA SER A 173 -7.98 1.63 5.24
C SER A 173 -9.25 2.46 5.05
N ILE A 174 -9.35 3.33 4.04
CA ILE A 174 -10.53 4.18 3.86
C ILE A 174 -11.68 3.35 3.24
N PRO A 175 -12.95 3.53 3.66
CA PRO A 175 -14.08 2.85 3.05
C PRO A 175 -14.12 3.09 1.53
N MET A 176 -14.43 2.05 0.76
CA MET A 176 -14.37 2.07 -0.70
C MET A 176 -15.73 1.75 -1.29
N VAL A 177 -16.04 2.38 -2.43
CA VAL A 177 -17.26 2.15 -3.20
C VAL A 177 -16.96 1.10 -4.26
N ILE A 178 -17.82 0.08 -4.35
CA ILE A 178 -17.66 -1.04 -5.28
C ILE A 178 -18.88 -1.26 -6.16
N GLU A 179 -18.62 -1.78 -7.36
CA GLU A 179 -19.62 -2.29 -8.30
C GLU A 179 -19.43 -3.80 -8.48
N PRO A 180 -20.39 -4.65 -8.05
CA PRO A 180 -20.29 -6.10 -8.19
C PRO A 180 -20.23 -6.60 -9.64
N ASP A 181 -21.08 -6.04 -10.51
CA ASP A 181 -21.37 -6.58 -11.85
C ASP A 181 -20.67 -5.80 -12.99
N THR A 182 -19.43 -5.36 -12.76
CA THR A 182 -18.65 -4.55 -13.71
C THR A 182 -17.40 -5.27 -14.21
N GLU A 183 -17.11 -5.16 -15.51
CA GLU A 183 -15.93 -5.74 -16.17
C GLU A 183 -14.58 -5.33 -15.51
N ILE A 184 -13.76 -6.32 -15.20
CA ILE A 184 -12.46 -6.20 -14.52
C ILE A 184 -11.31 -6.29 -15.54
N LYS A 185 -10.36 -5.34 -15.52
CA LYS A 185 -9.32 -5.16 -16.56
C LYS A 185 -7.92 -4.92 -16.00
N ILE A 186 -7.18 -6.00 -15.76
CA ILE A 186 -5.78 -5.98 -15.27
C ILE A 186 -5.68 -4.92 -14.17
N GLY A 187 -4.82 -3.89 -14.22
CA GLY A 187 -4.59 -2.91 -13.12
C GLY A 187 -5.77 -2.09 -12.54
N ASP A 188 -7.04 -2.45 -12.78
CA ASP A 188 -8.15 -2.13 -11.86
C ASP A 188 -7.87 -2.61 -10.42
N TYR A 189 -8.56 -2.03 -9.45
CA TYR A 189 -8.66 -2.58 -8.08
C TYR A 189 -9.95 -3.37 -7.91
N ILE A 190 -9.89 -4.51 -7.23
CA ILE A 190 -11.06 -5.31 -6.87
C ILE A 190 -11.09 -5.59 -5.36
N ALA A 191 -12.29 -5.69 -4.81
CA ALA A 191 -12.56 -6.19 -3.48
C ALA A 191 -12.93 -7.67 -3.55
N TYR A 192 -12.31 -8.51 -2.72
CA TYR A 192 -12.59 -9.95 -2.66
C TYR A 192 -12.51 -10.50 -1.23
N TYR A 193 -13.21 -11.61 -1.00
CA TYR A 193 -13.22 -12.31 0.27
C TYR A 193 -12.09 -13.33 0.37
N HIS A 194 -11.35 -13.28 1.49
CA HIS A 194 -10.38 -14.30 1.86
C HIS A 194 -10.56 -14.67 3.34
N LYS A 195 -10.96 -15.91 3.61
CA LYS A 195 -11.27 -16.44 4.96
C LYS A 195 -12.40 -15.66 5.66
N LYS A 196 -12.07 -14.59 6.38
CA LYS A 196 -12.99 -13.67 7.08
C LYS A 196 -12.75 -12.21 6.74
N ASP A 197 -11.73 -11.94 5.94
CA ASP A 197 -11.22 -10.63 5.63
C ASP A 197 -11.74 -10.23 4.25
N ILE A 198 -12.05 -8.94 4.08
CA ILE A 198 -12.28 -8.36 2.76
C ILE A 198 -11.00 -7.61 2.35
N ILE A 199 -10.40 -8.08 1.26
CA ILE A 199 -9.12 -7.60 0.75
C ILE A 199 -9.38 -6.77 -0.49
N VAL A 200 -8.70 -5.63 -0.62
CA VAL A 200 -8.64 -4.85 -1.86
C VAL A 200 -7.24 -4.97 -2.45
N ALA A 201 -7.14 -5.33 -3.73
CA ALA A 201 -5.86 -5.50 -4.42
C ALA A 201 -5.95 -5.08 -5.90
N PRO A 202 -4.84 -4.67 -6.53
CA PRO A 202 -4.77 -4.51 -7.98
C PRO A 202 -4.81 -5.89 -8.65
N VAL A 203 -5.50 -5.98 -9.79
CA VAL A 203 -5.46 -7.15 -10.66
C VAL A 203 -4.28 -7.02 -11.63
N PHE A 204 -3.55 -8.11 -11.84
CA PHE A 204 -2.35 -8.20 -12.66
C PHE A 204 -2.53 -9.06 -13.92
N GLY A 205 -3.55 -9.91 -13.94
CA GLY A 205 -3.94 -10.74 -15.10
C GLY A 205 -5.38 -11.22 -14.99
N VAL A 206 -5.97 -11.51 -16.14
CA VAL A 206 -7.35 -12.01 -16.32
C VAL A 206 -7.34 -13.32 -17.13
N ALA A 207 -8.51 -13.91 -17.37
CA ALA A 207 -8.67 -15.12 -18.19
C ALA A 207 -7.78 -15.17 -19.44
N GLY A 208 -7.05 -16.29 -19.61
CA GLY A 208 -6.11 -16.55 -20.69
C GLY A 208 -4.69 -15.98 -20.48
N ASP A 209 -4.49 -15.08 -19.52
CA ASP A 209 -3.17 -14.52 -19.24
C ASP A 209 -2.25 -15.50 -18.52
N LYS A 210 -0.99 -15.58 -18.97
CA LYS A 210 0.09 -16.22 -18.23
C LYS A 210 0.82 -15.17 -17.38
N ILE A 211 0.90 -15.39 -16.07
CA ILE A 211 1.60 -14.53 -15.12
C ILE A 211 2.82 -15.23 -14.54
N GLN A 212 3.95 -14.52 -14.50
CA GLN A 212 5.14 -15.00 -13.79
C GLN A 212 5.67 -13.88 -12.89
N THR A 213 6.30 -14.22 -11.76
CA THR A 213 7.11 -13.29 -10.99
C THR A 213 8.54 -13.78 -10.90
N SER A 214 9.51 -12.89 -11.11
CA SER A 214 10.89 -13.15 -10.78
C SER A 214 11.56 -11.97 -10.10
N HIS A 215 12.22 -12.22 -8.97
CA HIS A 215 12.91 -11.21 -8.18
C HIS A 215 12.02 -10.00 -7.79
N GLY A 216 10.69 -10.22 -7.74
CA GLY A 216 9.68 -9.21 -7.44
C GLY A 216 9.23 -8.34 -8.62
N GLN A 217 9.69 -8.62 -9.84
CA GLN A 217 9.09 -8.12 -11.07
C GLN A 217 8.00 -9.07 -11.52
N VAL A 218 6.86 -8.55 -11.96
CA VAL A 218 5.75 -9.32 -12.55
C VAL A 218 5.85 -9.23 -14.07
N THR A 219 5.71 -10.36 -14.76
CA THR A 219 5.50 -10.41 -16.20
C THR A 219 4.11 -10.96 -16.51
N LEU A 220 3.55 -10.44 -17.60
CA LEU A 220 2.26 -10.78 -18.18
C LEU A 220 2.49 -11.16 -19.64
N ASN A 221 2.20 -12.42 -19.98
CA ASN A 221 2.40 -12.99 -21.32
C ASN A 221 3.83 -12.79 -21.88
N GLY A 222 4.83 -12.84 -20.99
CA GLY A 222 6.25 -12.67 -21.32
C GLY A 222 6.76 -11.22 -21.29
N ASN A 223 5.88 -10.22 -21.20
CA ASN A 223 6.23 -8.80 -21.11
C ASN A 223 6.18 -8.31 -19.66
N PHE A 224 6.98 -7.31 -19.27
CA PHE A 224 6.92 -6.73 -17.93
C PHE A 224 5.61 -6.00 -17.70
N LEU A 225 4.95 -6.25 -16.57
CA LEU A 225 3.75 -5.54 -16.15
C LEU A 225 4.16 -4.22 -15.48
N ALA A 226 4.00 -3.12 -16.21
CA ALA A 226 4.37 -1.78 -15.78
C ALA A 226 3.27 -1.15 -14.92
N LEU A 227 2.94 -1.77 -13.78
CA LEU A 227 2.00 -1.26 -12.78
C LEU A 227 2.68 -0.96 -11.43
N PRO A 228 2.16 0.01 -10.65
CA PRO A 228 2.52 0.16 -9.24
C PRO A 228 2.32 -1.17 -8.48
N GLY A 229 3.32 -1.57 -7.69
CA GLY A 229 3.37 -2.86 -6.99
C GLY A 229 3.84 -4.06 -7.82
N ALA A 230 3.89 -3.96 -9.16
CA ALA A 230 4.32 -5.04 -10.05
C ALA A 230 5.83 -5.03 -10.40
N VAL A 231 6.54 -3.98 -9.98
CA VAL A 231 7.98 -3.81 -10.24
C VAL A 231 8.74 -3.69 -8.93
N ALA A 232 9.68 -4.61 -8.70
CA ALA A 232 10.66 -4.51 -7.62
C ALA A 232 11.61 -3.31 -7.81
N PRO A 233 12.20 -2.76 -6.73
CA PRO A 233 13.19 -1.70 -6.85
C PRO A 233 14.34 -2.15 -7.76
N ILE A 234 14.55 -1.37 -8.84
CA ILE A 234 15.80 -1.41 -9.62
C ILE A 234 16.94 -0.91 -8.70
N VAL A 235 18.19 -1.19 -9.04
CA VAL A 235 19.33 -0.64 -8.31
C VAL A 235 19.32 0.89 -8.44
N PHE A 236 19.00 1.59 -7.35
CA PHE A 236 19.06 3.05 -7.27
C PHE A 236 20.48 3.48 -6.89
N GLU A 237 21.05 4.41 -7.66
CA GLU A 237 22.34 5.04 -7.32
C GLU A 237 22.19 6.12 -6.24
N ASP A 238 21.01 6.74 -6.15
CA ASP A 238 20.68 7.78 -5.18
C ASP A 238 19.67 7.30 -4.11
N ALA A 239 19.95 7.70 -2.87
CA ALA A 239 19.12 7.39 -1.71
C ALA A 239 17.84 8.22 -1.63
N GLU A 240 17.75 9.42 -2.22
CA GLU A 240 16.49 10.17 -2.27
C GLU A 240 15.48 9.45 -3.20
N GLN A 241 15.91 9.04 -4.39
CA GLN A 241 15.13 8.22 -5.33
C GLN A 241 14.73 6.87 -4.73
N GLU A 242 15.67 6.14 -4.10
CA GLU A 242 15.36 4.88 -3.41
C GLU A 242 14.27 5.06 -2.34
N ASN A 243 14.28 6.20 -1.64
CA ASN A 243 13.25 6.54 -0.65
C ASN A 243 11.92 6.92 -1.30
N ILE A 244 11.90 7.70 -2.38
CA ILE A 244 10.67 8.01 -3.14
C ILE A 244 10.03 6.71 -3.63
N PHE A 245 10.81 5.80 -4.20
CA PHE A 245 10.33 4.48 -4.64
C PHE A 245 9.82 3.64 -3.45
N LYS A 246 10.56 3.56 -2.32
CA LYS A 246 10.06 2.89 -1.11
C LYS A 246 8.70 3.42 -0.65
N PHE A 247 8.49 4.73 -0.68
CA PHE A 247 7.23 5.35 -0.31
C PHE A 247 6.10 5.08 -1.32
N TYR A 248 6.40 5.11 -2.62
CA TYR A 248 5.41 4.90 -3.68
C TYR A 248 4.96 3.43 -3.76
N PHE A 249 5.81 2.48 -3.36
CA PHE A 249 5.54 1.05 -3.44
C PHE A 249 5.28 0.37 -2.09
N ARG A 250 5.40 1.06 -0.93
CA ARG A 250 5.21 0.39 0.37
C ARG A 250 4.84 1.27 1.58
N ASP A 251 4.04 0.66 2.46
CA ASP A 251 3.88 1.04 3.85
C ASP A 251 5.20 0.94 4.65
N LEU A 252 5.59 2.07 5.27
CA LEU A 252 6.74 2.22 6.16
C LEU A 252 6.79 1.18 7.30
N ALA A 253 5.63 0.75 7.83
CA ALA A 253 5.56 -0.04 9.06
C ALA A 253 6.25 -1.41 8.97
N ASN A 254 6.40 -1.97 7.76
CA ASN A 254 6.94 -3.30 7.53
C ASN A 254 8.33 -3.32 6.86
N TYR A 255 8.99 -2.17 6.69
CA TYR A 255 10.37 -2.13 6.16
C TYR A 255 11.41 -2.54 7.20
N HIS A 256 11.24 -2.15 8.46
CA HIS A 256 12.18 -2.44 9.54
C HIS A 256 12.10 -3.88 10.09
N LYS A 257 11.13 -4.68 9.63
CA LYS A 257 10.91 -6.07 10.10
C LYS A 257 11.23 -7.07 8.99
N THR A 258 12.46 -7.60 9.05
CA THR A 258 13.03 -8.66 8.19
C THR A 258 13.17 -8.32 6.70
N LYS A 259 14.20 -8.89 6.06
CA LYS A 259 14.44 -8.78 4.61
C LYS A 259 13.17 -9.18 3.87
N MET A 260 12.61 -8.29 3.04
CA MET A 260 11.50 -8.64 2.16
C MET A 260 11.89 -9.86 1.32
N ARG A 261 11.01 -10.86 1.31
CA ARG A 261 11.11 -11.99 0.39
C ARG A 261 10.13 -11.71 -0.74
N TYR A 262 10.67 -11.55 -1.94
CA TYR A 262 9.89 -11.77 -3.15
C TYR A 262 9.72 -13.28 -3.31
N ILE A 263 8.52 -13.71 -3.70
CA ILE A 263 8.24 -15.11 -3.98
C ILE A 263 7.92 -15.20 -5.46
N ASP A 264 8.85 -15.83 -6.17
CA ASP A 264 8.76 -16.13 -7.59
C ASP A 264 7.67 -17.18 -7.82
N VAL A 265 6.79 -16.93 -8.78
CA VAL A 265 5.72 -17.83 -9.21
C VAL A 265 5.74 -17.96 -10.73
N ASP A 266 5.36 -19.13 -11.24
CA ASP A 266 5.06 -19.35 -12.65
C ASP A 266 3.66 -19.94 -12.69
N LEU A 267 2.66 -19.12 -13.03
CA LEU A 267 1.27 -19.55 -13.09
C LEU A 267 0.97 -20.10 -14.48
N ASP A 268 0.18 -21.15 -14.56
CA ASP A 268 -0.46 -21.57 -15.81
C ASP A 268 -1.40 -20.46 -16.32
N PRO A 269 -1.77 -20.43 -17.61
CA PRO A 269 -2.74 -19.46 -18.15
C PRO A 269 -4.06 -19.51 -17.37
N LEU A 270 -4.51 -18.36 -16.88
CA LEU A 270 -5.69 -18.24 -16.02
C LEU A 270 -6.96 -18.76 -16.70
N HIS A 271 -7.83 -19.43 -15.94
CA HIS A 271 -9.15 -19.86 -16.43
C HIS A 271 -10.15 -18.70 -16.58
N GLU A 272 -11.31 -18.95 -17.21
CA GLU A 272 -12.32 -17.91 -17.51
C GLU A 272 -12.86 -17.18 -16.27
N ASP A 273 -12.85 -17.85 -15.11
CA ASP A 273 -13.31 -17.34 -13.83
C ASP A 273 -12.17 -16.89 -12.89
N GLU A 274 -10.93 -16.82 -13.37
CA GLU A 274 -9.73 -16.59 -12.55
C GLU A 274 -9.02 -15.24 -12.79
N TYR A 275 -8.49 -14.68 -11.70
CA TYR A 275 -7.78 -13.40 -11.67
C TYR A 275 -6.49 -13.52 -10.87
N ALA A 276 -5.40 -12.98 -11.42
CA ALA A 276 -4.16 -12.79 -10.70
C ALA A 276 -4.19 -11.46 -9.92
N VAL A 277 -3.99 -11.50 -8.60
CA VAL A 277 -3.95 -10.32 -7.71
C VAL A 277 -2.67 -10.27 -6.88
N TYR A 278 -2.23 -9.06 -6.52
CA TYR A 278 -1.11 -8.88 -5.59
C TYR A 278 -1.42 -9.43 -4.18
N LYS A 279 -0.41 -10.00 -3.53
CA LYS A 279 -0.49 -10.55 -2.17
C LYS A 279 0.79 -10.36 -1.36
N ASN A 280 0.65 -10.13 -0.05
CA ASN A 280 1.78 -9.93 0.88
C ASN A 280 1.61 -10.62 2.27
N GLU A 281 0.93 -11.77 2.36
CA GLU A 281 0.77 -12.50 3.64
C GLU A 281 2.10 -13.09 4.16
N VAL A 282 2.99 -13.52 3.25
CA VAL A 282 4.23 -14.28 3.57
C VAL A 282 5.47 -13.80 2.81
N GLY A 283 5.30 -12.79 1.98
CA GLY A 283 6.26 -12.31 0.98
C GLY A 283 5.51 -11.66 -0.19
N GLN A 284 6.21 -10.82 -0.95
CA GLN A 284 5.66 -10.09 -2.08
C GLN A 284 5.48 -11.03 -3.27
N THR A 285 4.24 -11.22 -3.72
CA THR A 285 3.91 -12.22 -4.74
C THR A 285 2.53 -11.98 -5.38
N VAL A 286 2.15 -12.88 -6.27
CA VAL A 286 0.82 -12.94 -6.91
C VAL A 286 0.06 -14.15 -6.38
N SER A 287 -1.26 -14.01 -6.25
CA SER A 287 -2.19 -15.10 -5.94
C SER A 287 -3.26 -15.15 -7.02
N VAL A 288 -3.73 -16.35 -7.35
CA VAL A 288 -4.99 -16.52 -8.07
C VAL A 288 -6.14 -16.40 -7.08
N ILE A 289 -7.25 -15.81 -7.54
CA ILE A 289 -8.59 -15.86 -6.94
C ILE A 289 -9.61 -16.14 -8.05
N ASN A 290 -10.83 -16.54 -7.69
CA ASN A 290 -11.93 -16.71 -8.65
C ASN A 290 -13.11 -15.75 -8.44
N ASP A 291 -13.98 -15.65 -9.45
CA ASP A 291 -15.23 -14.86 -9.43
C ASP A 291 -16.04 -15.04 -8.16
N ALA A 292 -16.18 -16.26 -7.65
CA ALA A 292 -16.97 -16.56 -6.46
C ALA A 292 -16.38 -15.95 -5.16
N GLN A 293 -15.15 -15.44 -5.18
CA GLN A 293 -14.57 -14.64 -4.10
C GLN A 293 -14.78 -13.13 -4.27
N ILE A 294 -15.12 -12.64 -5.47
CA ILE A 294 -15.17 -11.22 -5.76
C ILE A 294 -16.42 -10.59 -5.15
N ALA A 295 -16.23 -9.47 -4.44
CA ALA A 295 -17.30 -8.62 -3.94
C ALA A 295 -17.65 -7.50 -4.94
N GLY A 296 -16.68 -7.06 -5.74
CA GLY A 296 -16.86 -6.11 -6.84
C GLY A 296 -15.60 -5.33 -7.19
N LYS A 297 -15.64 -4.64 -8.33
CA LYS A 297 -14.63 -3.68 -8.76
C LYS A 297 -14.67 -2.43 -7.89
N VAL A 298 -13.53 -1.95 -7.42
CA VAL A 298 -13.42 -0.68 -6.67
C VAL A 298 -13.44 0.49 -7.65
N ILE A 299 -14.48 1.31 -7.57
CA ILE A 299 -14.68 2.47 -8.44
C ILE A 299 -14.24 3.79 -7.78
N GLY A 300 -13.99 3.79 -6.47
CA GLY A 300 -13.51 4.97 -5.75
C GLY A 300 -13.44 4.79 -4.24
N LEU A 301 -12.85 5.78 -3.60
CA LEU A 301 -12.89 5.95 -2.15
C LEU A 301 -14.18 6.69 -1.77
N LYS A 302 -14.86 6.23 -0.72
CA LYS A 302 -16.01 6.95 -0.18
C LYS A 302 -15.55 8.32 0.32
N ASN A 303 -16.24 9.38 -0.08
CA ASN A 303 -16.02 10.70 0.47
C ASN A 303 -16.39 10.74 1.96
N LEU A 304 -15.47 11.23 2.79
CA LEU A 304 -15.68 11.46 4.22
C LEU A 304 -15.29 12.90 4.53
N GLU A 305 -16.22 13.65 5.11
CA GLU A 305 -15.97 14.98 5.65
C GLU A 305 -15.93 14.93 7.19
N PRO A 306 -15.26 15.89 7.86
CA PRO A 306 -15.28 16.00 9.32
C PRO A 306 -16.71 16.10 9.87
N THR A 307 -17.07 15.24 10.84
CA THR A 307 -18.40 15.28 11.49
C THR A 307 -18.56 16.43 12.49
N PHE A 308 -17.44 16.98 12.97
CA PHE A 308 -17.42 18.10 13.88
C PHE A 308 -17.11 19.41 13.16
N THR A 309 -17.76 20.49 13.61
CA THR A 309 -17.31 21.86 13.41
C THR A 309 -16.92 22.46 14.75
N LEU A 310 -16.08 23.49 14.75
CA LEU A 310 -15.93 24.34 15.93
C LEU A 310 -17.24 25.09 16.18
N THR A 311 -17.60 25.32 17.45
CA THR A 311 -18.66 26.30 17.77
C THR A 311 -18.18 27.72 17.47
N THR A 312 -19.06 28.72 17.49
CA THR A 312 -18.68 30.13 17.31
C THR A 312 -17.59 30.58 18.30
N ASP A 313 -17.67 30.16 19.55
CA ASP A 313 -16.66 30.46 20.58
C ASP A 313 -15.34 29.72 20.31
N GLU A 314 -15.40 28.43 19.96
CA GLU A 314 -14.22 27.64 19.62
C GLU A 314 -13.53 28.18 18.35
N GLN A 315 -14.29 28.63 17.36
CA GLN A 315 -13.78 29.24 16.14
C GLN A 315 -13.11 30.61 16.42
N SER A 316 -13.74 31.44 17.26
CA SER A 316 -13.19 32.74 17.65
C SER A 316 -11.85 32.59 18.38
N LEU A 317 -11.72 31.59 19.25
CA LEU A 317 -10.46 31.23 19.91
C LEU A 317 -9.42 30.68 18.93
N TYR A 318 -9.84 29.90 17.93
CA TYR A 318 -8.95 29.36 16.90
C TYR A 318 -8.36 30.47 16.03
N ASP A 319 -9.20 31.41 15.58
CA ASP A 319 -8.79 32.51 14.72
C ASP A 319 -7.87 33.49 15.47
N ALA A 320 -8.20 33.82 16.73
CA ALA A 320 -7.35 34.64 17.60
C ALA A 320 -6.00 33.98 17.92
N PHE A 321 -5.98 32.65 18.13
CA PHE A 321 -4.73 31.90 18.29
C PHE A 321 -3.91 31.92 17.00
N LYS A 322 -4.54 31.69 15.85
CA LYS A 322 -3.88 31.59 14.55
C LYS A 322 -3.27 32.92 14.07
N GLU A 323 -3.78 34.07 14.52
CA GLU A 323 -3.25 35.38 14.13
C GLU A 323 -1.77 35.57 14.50
N ASN A 324 -1.37 35.13 15.70
CA ASN A 324 -0.03 35.38 16.26
C ASN A 324 0.61 34.17 16.97
N TYR A 325 -0.05 33.01 16.99
CA TYR A 325 0.34 31.79 17.71
C TYR A 325 0.57 31.98 19.23
N ASP A 326 -0.05 33.00 19.82
CA ASP A 326 0.02 33.27 21.26
C ASP A 326 -0.86 32.26 22.02
N LEU A 327 -0.23 31.39 22.81
CA LEU A 327 -0.92 30.43 23.67
C LEU A 327 -1.79 31.12 24.73
N SER A 328 -1.50 32.37 25.13
CA SER A 328 -2.20 33.03 26.24
C SER A 328 -3.71 33.15 26.01
N VAL A 329 -4.14 33.27 24.75
CA VAL A 329 -5.56 33.31 24.35
C VAL A 329 -6.31 32.01 24.67
N LEU A 330 -5.60 30.89 24.80
CA LEU A 330 -6.15 29.57 25.12
C LEU A 330 -6.26 29.32 26.63
N LYS A 331 -5.89 30.29 27.49
CA LYS A 331 -5.92 30.12 28.95
C LYS A 331 -7.33 29.84 29.47
N GLY A 332 -7.48 28.74 30.21
CA GLY A 332 -8.78 28.25 30.71
C GLY A 332 -9.61 27.48 29.69
N THR A 333 -9.14 27.34 28.45
CA THR A 333 -9.81 26.54 27.41
C THR A 333 -9.78 25.05 27.76
N LYS A 334 -10.89 24.35 27.47
CA LYS A 334 -11.01 22.91 27.74
C LYS A 334 -10.05 22.11 26.84
N PRO A 335 -9.43 21.03 27.34
CA PRO A 335 -8.53 20.17 26.56
C PRO A 335 -9.13 19.71 25.22
N LEU A 336 -10.42 19.36 25.22
CA LEU A 336 -11.13 18.89 24.04
C LEU A 336 -11.24 19.97 22.94
N THR A 337 -11.48 21.22 23.33
CA THR A 337 -11.55 22.34 22.38
C THR A 337 -10.20 22.54 21.69
N ILE A 338 -9.10 22.50 22.43
CA ILE A 338 -7.74 22.60 21.86
C ILE A 338 -7.44 21.40 20.95
N ALA A 339 -7.91 20.20 21.30
CA ALA A 339 -7.75 19.01 20.46
C ALA A 339 -8.55 19.10 19.15
N LYS A 340 -9.79 19.60 19.16
CA LYS A 340 -10.56 19.88 17.94
C LYS A 340 -9.88 20.91 17.04
N MET A 341 -9.35 21.99 17.62
CA MET A 341 -8.60 23.03 16.90
C MET A 341 -7.35 22.47 16.21
N TYR A 342 -6.60 21.61 16.91
CA TYR A 342 -5.45 20.90 16.36
C TYR A 342 -5.83 19.96 15.20
N VAL A 343 -6.93 19.22 15.32
CA VAL A 343 -7.45 18.36 14.24
C VAL A 343 -7.98 19.18 13.06
N LEU A 344 -8.62 20.34 13.31
CA LEU A 344 -9.05 21.25 12.24
C LEU A 344 -7.83 21.71 11.43
N ALA A 345 -6.77 22.19 12.08
CA ALA A 345 -5.54 22.60 11.42
C ALA A 345 -4.90 21.47 10.59
N GLU A 346 -4.88 20.23 11.11
CA GLU A 346 -4.47 19.04 10.35
C GLU A 346 -5.34 18.82 9.10
N SER A 347 -6.67 18.86 9.24
CA SER A 347 -7.61 18.63 8.13
C SER A 347 -7.54 19.68 7.02
N GLU A 348 -7.22 20.93 7.39
CA GLU A 348 -7.06 22.04 6.45
C GLU A 348 -5.69 22.06 5.76
N GLY A 349 -4.74 21.23 6.21
CA GLY A 349 -3.34 21.25 5.76
C GLY A 349 -2.51 22.39 6.37
N ASP A 350 -3.02 23.04 7.41
CA ASP A 350 -2.43 24.18 8.11
C ASP A 350 -1.40 23.69 9.13
N TYR A 351 -0.25 23.25 8.62
CA TYR A 351 0.79 22.64 9.45
C TYR A 351 1.44 23.63 10.42
N GLU A 352 1.52 24.92 10.08
CA GLU A 352 2.03 25.95 10.99
C GLU A 352 1.14 26.08 12.23
N THR A 353 -0.17 26.29 12.05
CA THR A 353 -1.13 26.38 13.15
C THR A 353 -1.18 25.05 13.94
N LYS A 354 -1.17 23.91 13.24
CA LYS A 354 -1.12 22.58 13.86
C LYS A 354 0.10 22.42 14.78
N PHE A 355 1.28 22.79 14.31
CA PHE A 355 2.51 22.66 15.10
C PHE A 355 2.60 23.73 16.19
N ALA A 356 2.03 24.91 16.01
CA ALA A 356 1.93 25.93 17.05
C ALA A 356 1.18 25.44 18.31
N PHE A 357 0.20 24.54 18.19
CA PHE A 357 -0.43 23.94 19.38
C PHE A 357 0.51 23.09 20.23
N LYS A 358 1.61 22.54 19.67
CA LYS A 358 2.53 21.67 20.42
C LYS A 358 3.34 22.41 21.49
N PRO A 359 3.79 21.71 22.55
CA PRO A 359 4.77 22.22 23.52
C PRO A 359 6.01 22.76 22.82
N THR A 360 6.61 23.84 23.33
CA THR A 360 7.75 24.52 22.70
C THR A 360 8.95 23.61 22.43
N ASN A 361 9.19 22.60 23.27
CA ASN A 361 10.24 21.58 23.10
C ASN A 361 9.87 20.44 22.11
N GLU A 362 8.71 20.50 21.49
CA GLU A 362 8.22 19.62 20.41
C GLU A 362 7.78 20.39 19.16
N ARG A 363 7.92 21.73 19.16
CA ARG A 363 7.65 22.56 17.98
C ARG A 363 8.83 22.43 17.00
N PRO A 364 8.62 21.95 15.77
CA PRO A 364 9.62 22.08 14.72
C PRO A 364 9.87 23.56 14.41
N THR A 365 11.10 23.87 13.99
CA THR A 365 11.44 25.18 13.43
C THR A 365 10.70 25.41 12.10
N GLN A 366 10.56 26.69 11.69
CA GLN A 366 9.93 27.02 10.41
C GLN A 366 10.59 26.30 9.23
N SER A 367 11.93 26.18 9.23
CA SER A 367 12.68 25.45 8.21
C SER A 367 12.35 23.95 8.18
N GLU A 368 12.09 23.33 9.33
CA GLU A 368 11.66 21.92 9.43
C GLU A 368 10.20 21.74 8.97
N ILE A 369 9.31 22.71 9.23
CA ILE A 369 7.93 22.70 8.71
C ILE A 369 7.93 22.82 7.19
N VAL A 370 8.67 23.80 6.65
CA VAL A 370 8.82 24.00 5.19
C VAL A 370 9.42 22.75 4.53
N LYS A 371 10.49 22.18 5.12
CA LYS A 371 11.08 20.94 4.62
C LYS A 371 10.09 19.78 4.65
N TYR A 372 9.35 19.59 5.75
CA TYR A 372 8.33 18.55 5.86
C TYR A 372 7.23 18.67 4.80
N ILE A 373 6.80 19.89 4.49
CA ILE A 373 5.82 20.17 3.41
C ILE A 373 6.43 19.84 2.04
N GLN A 374 7.66 20.28 1.77
CA GLN A 374 8.38 20.01 0.51
C GLN A 374 8.61 18.50 0.31
N ASP A 375 9.09 17.79 1.31
CA ASP A 375 9.29 16.34 1.28
C ASP A 375 7.96 15.61 1.05
N LYS A 376 6.86 16.04 1.70
CA LYS A 376 5.50 15.54 1.42
C LYS A 376 5.02 15.85 0.00
N GLN A 377 5.36 16.99 -0.57
CA GLN A 377 4.99 17.34 -1.95
C GLN A 377 5.79 16.52 -2.97
N LYS A 378 7.10 16.33 -2.77
CA LYS A 378 7.93 15.43 -3.58
C LYS A 378 7.40 13.99 -3.57
N ILE A 379 7.16 13.45 -2.37
CA ILE A 379 6.83 12.03 -2.18
C ILE A 379 5.35 11.73 -2.48
N ARG A 380 4.44 12.70 -2.27
CA ARG A 380 2.98 12.49 -2.30
C ARG A 380 2.23 13.57 -3.08
N GLY A 381 2.83 14.21 -4.09
CA GLY A 381 2.28 15.41 -4.74
C GLY A 381 0.79 15.37 -5.07
N TYR A 382 0.28 14.23 -5.54
CA TYR A 382 -1.15 14.02 -5.82
C TYR A 382 -2.04 13.87 -4.56
N TYR A 383 -1.54 13.24 -3.49
CA TYR A 383 -2.26 13.00 -2.23
C TYR A 383 -1.95 14.01 -1.12
N SER A 384 -1.11 15.02 -1.38
CA SER A 384 -0.89 16.18 -0.50
C SER A 384 -1.93 17.30 -0.70
N THR A 385 -3.08 17.02 -1.32
CA THR A 385 -4.16 18.02 -1.48
C THR A 385 -5.02 18.15 -0.22
N LYS A 386 -5.63 19.33 -0.05
CA LYS A 386 -6.56 19.62 1.05
C LYS A 386 -7.75 18.64 1.11
N LYS A 387 -8.31 18.23 -0.04
CA LYS A 387 -9.42 17.24 -0.09
C LYS A 387 -9.01 15.91 0.54
N ILE A 388 -7.77 15.47 0.29
CA ILE A 388 -7.24 14.21 0.82
C ILE A 388 -6.87 14.35 2.31
N GLN A 389 -6.32 15.49 2.75
CA GLN A 389 -6.10 15.72 4.19
C GLN A 389 -7.42 15.74 4.98
N ARG A 390 -8.49 16.35 4.43
CA ARG A 390 -9.83 16.27 5.01
C ARG A 390 -10.36 14.85 5.07
N LEU A 391 -10.29 14.08 3.98
CA LEU A 391 -10.70 12.68 3.92
C LEU A 391 -9.99 11.82 4.99
N VAL A 392 -8.66 11.95 5.10
CA VAL A 392 -7.85 11.21 6.08
C VAL A 392 -8.15 11.67 7.51
N SER A 393 -8.36 12.97 7.72
CA SER A 393 -8.72 13.50 9.05
C SER A 393 -10.11 13.05 9.47
N ALA A 394 -11.09 13.06 8.56
CA ALA A 394 -12.44 12.55 8.80
C ALA A 394 -12.42 11.07 9.17
N TYR A 395 -11.67 10.24 8.45
CA TYR A 395 -11.49 8.82 8.77
C TYR A 395 -10.94 8.62 10.20
N ASN A 396 -9.89 9.36 10.58
CA ASN A 396 -9.20 9.17 11.85
C ASN A 396 -9.86 9.85 13.06
N TYR A 397 -10.60 10.94 12.86
CA TYR A 397 -11.05 11.84 13.95
C TYR A 397 -12.57 12.05 14.05
N ASN A 398 -13.40 11.58 13.10
CA ASN A 398 -14.86 11.67 13.25
C ASN A 398 -15.33 10.90 14.48
N GLY A 399 -16.02 11.54 15.41
CA GLY A 399 -16.34 11.03 16.75
C GLY A 399 -15.58 11.75 17.88
N ILE A 400 -14.60 12.60 17.57
CA ILE A 400 -13.91 13.45 18.55
C ILE A 400 -14.86 14.40 19.29
N GLU A 401 -15.99 14.77 18.69
CA GLU A 401 -17.07 15.55 19.31
C GLU A 401 -17.63 14.89 20.58
N GLY A 402 -17.59 13.55 20.67
CA GLY A 402 -17.99 12.77 21.85
C GLY A 402 -16.83 12.37 22.76
N ALA A 403 -15.61 12.87 22.50
CA ALA A 403 -14.41 12.45 23.22
C ALA A 403 -14.42 12.85 24.70
N GLN A 404 -13.77 12.04 25.53
CA GLN A 404 -13.58 12.32 26.95
C GLN A 404 -12.13 12.68 27.24
N PHE A 405 -11.92 13.64 28.13
CA PHE A 405 -10.60 13.96 28.66
C PHE A 405 -10.36 13.20 29.96
N GLU A 406 -9.38 12.31 29.96
CA GLU A 406 -8.89 11.64 31.15
C GLU A 406 -7.56 12.29 31.58
N GLN A 407 -7.55 12.90 32.76
CA GLN A 407 -6.33 13.46 33.34
C GLN A 407 -5.55 12.37 34.09
N SER A 408 -4.30 12.11 33.69
CA SER A 408 -3.44 11.08 34.27
C SER A 408 -2.52 11.60 35.38
N SER A 409 -2.16 12.88 35.34
CA SER A 409 -1.39 13.57 36.40
C SER A 409 -1.75 15.06 36.45
N GLU A 410 -1.13 15.84 37.33
CA GLU A 410 -1.34 17.30 37.36
C GLU A 410 -1.03 17.97 36.01
N ILE A 411 -0.09 17.42 35.25
CA ILE A 411 0.41 17.97 33.98
C ILE A 411 0.12 17.10 32.76
N GLU A 412 -0.39 15.88 32.89
CA GLU A 412 -0.67 14.97 31.77
C GLU A 412 -2.15 14.56 31.71
N GLY A 413 -2.62 14.32 30.49
CA GLY A 413 -3.91 13.70 30.24
C GLY A 413 -4.05 13.24 28.80
N THR A 414 -5.21 12.73 28.45
CA THR A 414 -5.49 12.16 27.12
C THR A 414 -6.93 12.40 26.73
N ILE A 415 -7.14 12.87 25.50
CA ILE A 415 -8.44 12.85 24.83
C ILE A 415 -8.62 11.46 24.25
N LYS A 416 -9.65 10.72 24.68
CA LYS A 416 -10.00 9.40 24.15
C LYS A 416 -11.34 9.44 23.43
N PHE A 417 -11.42 8.78 22.29
CA PHE A 417 -12.63 8.60 21.51
C PHE A 417 -12.56 7.33 20.66
N THR A 418 -13.70 6.81 20.23
CA THR A 418 -13.76 5.78 19.20
C THR A 418 -14.08 6.48 17.87
N PRO A 419 -13.24 6.34 16.82
CA PRO A 419 -13.56 6.85 15.51
C PRO A 419 -14.85 6.26 14.96
N THR A 420 -15.54 7.00 14.10
CA THR A 420 -16.69 6.50 13.34
C THR A 420 -16.31 5.33 12.42
N TYR A 421 -15.05 5.29 11.98
CA TYR A 421 -14.50 4.28 11.09
C TYR A 421 -13.33 3.54 11.76
N GLY A 422 -13.67 2.66 12.72
CA GLY A 422 -12.71 1.74 13.34
C GLY A 422 -13.11 1.27 14.73
N ASP A 423 -12.82 0.00 15.05
CA ASP A 423 -13.13 -0.61 16.35
C ASP A 423 -12.08 -0.31 17.45
N VAL A 424 -11.05 0.49 17.13
CA VAL A 424 -9.93 0.80 18.03
C VAL A 424 -10.07 2.23 18.52
N TRP A 425 -10.01 2.40 19.85
CA TRP A 425 -10.00 3.71 20.48
C TRP A 425 -8.76 4.52 20.05
N MET A 426 -9.00 5.75 19.62
CA MET A 426 -7.96 6.72 19.29
C MET A 426 -7.68 7.61 20.49
N LEU A 427 -6.47 8.15 20.54
CA LEU A 427 -5.98 8.97 21.63
C LEU A 427 -5.22 10.19 21.11
N ILE A 428 -5.45 11.36 21.71
CA ILE A 428 -4.60 12.54 21.59
C ILE A 428 -4.03 12.83 22.97
N ARG A 429 -2.72 12.71 23.12
CA ARG A 429 -2.03 12.98 24.39
C ARG A 429 -1.92 14.48 24.60
N MET A 430 -2.14 14.91 25.83
CA MET A 430 -2.12 16.33 26.21
C MET A 430 -1.17 16.52 27.39
N ILE A 431 -0.33 17.55 27.32
CA ILE A 431 0.49 18.02 28.43
C ILE A 431 0.10 19.46 28.79
N LYS A 432 0.09 19.79 30.07
CA LYS A 432 -0.21 21.13 30.59
C LYS A 432 1.09 21.90 30.78
N ASN A 433 1.16 23.12 30.26
CA ASN A 433 2.29 24.01 30.51
C ASN A 433 2.18 24.72 31.88
N ASP A 434 3.22 25.47 32.23
CA ASP A 434 3.33 26.30 33.45
C ASP A 434 2.23 27.37 33.57
N GLN A 435 1.71 27.86 32.44
CA GLN A 435 0.58 28.80 32.38
C GLN A 435 -0.80 28.12 32.60
N GLY A 436 -0.83 26.78 32.73
CA GLY A 436 -2.04 25.99 32.93
C GLY A 436 -2.77 25.57 31.65
N ILE A 437 -2.15 25.75 30.48
CA ILE A 437 -2.74 25.53 29.16
C ILE A 437 -2.38 24.12 28.68
N TRP A 438 -3.38 23.38 28.19
CA TRP A 438 -3.19 22.03 27.65
C TRP A 438 -2.74 22.07 26.18
N GLN A 439 -1.78 21.22 25.82
CA GLN A 439 -1.14 21.19 24.50
C GLN A 439 -1.01 19.75 23.98
N PRO A 440 -1.35 19.45 22.71
CA PRO A 440 -1.14 18.13 22.11
C PRO A 440 0.35 17.76 22.06
N THR A 441 0.70 16.56 22.54
CA THR A 441 2.08 16.04 22.58
C THR A 441 2.19 14.69 21.87
N THR A 442 3.41 14.33 21.51
CA THR A 442 3.78 13.04 20.92
C THR A 442 4.47 12.08 21.91
N LYS A 443 4.65 12.46 23.18
CA LYS A 443 5.36 11.70 24.21
C LYS A 443 4.46 10.78 25.02
#